data_AF-A0A1X7H8F8-F1
#
_entry.id   AF-A0A1X7H8F8-F1
#
_cell.length_a   1.000
_cell.length_b   1.000
_cell.length_c   1.000
_cell.angle_alpha   90.00
_cell.angle_beta   90.00
_cell.angle_gamma   90.00
#
_symmetry.space_group_name_H-M   'P 1'
#
loop_
_entity.id
_entity.type
_entity.pdbx_description
1 polymer ?
#
loop_
_entity_poly.entity_id
_entity_poly.type
_entity_poly.pdbx_seq_one_letter_code
_entity_poly.pdbx_strand_id
1 'polypeptide(L)' 'MAKKGQIFHYYSLETKKKAVAMRLDGMTKKEVAEALEISDIGRLKVWMRKYREHGEEGLIDRRRRSELPDKNSVNEAVE' A
#
# COMPACT_ATOMS: atom_id res chain seq x y z
N MET A 1 -11.38 6.59 18.32
CA MET A 1 -10.30 6.32 19.28
C MET A 1 -9.45 5.19 18.72
N ALA A 2 -8.14 5.40 18.53
CA ALA A 2 -7.24 4.29 18.16
C ALA A 2 -7.09 3.38 19.39
N LYS A 3 -7.27 2.08 19.22
CA LYS A 3 -7.11 1.12 20.32
C LYS A 3 -5.62 0.88 20.57
N LYS A 4 -5.22 0.81 21.85
CA LYS A 4 -3.87 0.46 22.28
C LYS A 4 -3.47 -0.88 21.64
N GLY A 5 -2.38 -0.90 20.88
CA GLY A 5 -1.91 -2.08 20.12
C GLY A 5 -2.19 -2.05 18.61
N GLN A 6 -2.78 -0.98 18.07
CA GLN A 6 -2.96 -0.84 16.62
C GLN A 6 -1.61 -0.62 15.92
N ILE A 7 -1.13 -1.63 15.21
CA ILE A 7 0.08 -1.52 14.37
C ILE A 7 -0.30 -0.82 13.06
N PHE A 8 0.29 0.35 12.84
CA PHE A 8 0.15 1.07 11.58
C PHE A 8 1.22 0.58 10.61
N HIS A 9 0.84 -0.32 9.71
CA HIS A 9 1.67 -0.68 8.56
C HIS A 9 1.74 0.51 7.60
N TYR A 10 2.94 1.04 7.44
CA TYR A 10 3.24 2.07 6.47
C TYR A 10 3.68 1.41 5.16
N TYR A 11 3.08 1.86 4.06
CA TYR A 11 3.43 1.41 2.72
C TYR A 11 3.99 2.60 1.95
N SER A 12 5.17 2.42 1.36
CA SER A 12 5.81 3.41 0.51
C SER A 12 4.96 3.73 -0.72
N LEU A 13 5.16 4.91 -1.31
CA LEU A 13 4.44 5.30 -2.53
C LEU A 13 4.65 4.28 -3.65
N GLU A 14 5.85 3.73 -3.78
CA GLU A 14 6.18 2.69 -4.76
C GLU A 14 5.32 1.44 -4.58
N THR A 15 5.15 0.94 -3.36
CA THR A 15 4.28 -0.21 -3.08
C THR A 15 2.83 0.08 -3.46
N LYS A 16 2.34 1.29 -3.16
CA LYS A 16 0.98 1.71 -3.55
C LYS A 16 0.82 1.75 -5.07
N LYS A 17 1.80 2.31 -5.78
CA LYS A 17 1.81 2.37 -7.25
C LYS A 17 1.83 0.97 -7.86
N LYS A 18 2.69 0.08 -7.36
CA LYS A 18 2.77 -1.32 -7.79
C LYS A 18 1.45 -2.05 -7.56
N ALA A 19 0.80 -1.82 -6.42
CA ALA A 19 -0.50 -2.41 -6.11
C ALA A 19 -1.61 -1.95 -7.08
N VAL A 20 -1.62 -0.67 -7.44
CA VAL A 20 -2.55 -0.14 -8.43
C VAL A 20 -2.25 -0.67 -9.83
N ALA A 21 -0.97 -0.71 -10.24
CA ALA A 21 -0.56 -1.25 -11.53
C ALA A 21 -0.99 -2.71 -11.71
N MET A 22 -0.71 -3.57 -10.72
CA MET A 22 -1.19 -4.96 -10.71
C MET A 22 -2.72 -5.06 -10.81
N ARG A 23 -3.44 -4.13 -10.18
CA ARG A 23 -4.90 -4.11 -10.27
C ARG A 23 -5.43 -3.66 -11.63
N LEU A 24 -4.69 -2.79 -12.32
CA LEU A 24 -4.98 -2.38 -13.69
C LEU A 24 -4.67 -3.51 -14.69
N ASP A 25 -3.66 -4.32 -14.40
CA ASP A 25 -3.29 -5.54 -15.16
C ASP A 25 -4.35 -6.66 -15.06
N GLY A 26 -5.32 -6.52 -14.15
CA GLY A 26 -6.44 -7.45 -13.99
C GLY A 26 -6.35 -8.34 -12.75
N MET A 27 -5.27 -8.27 -11.97
CA MET A 27 -5.08 -9.10 -10.78
C MET A 27 -6.18 -8.88 -9.73
N THR A 28 -6.55 -9.93 -9.02
CA THR A 28 -7.52 -9.83 -7.93
C THR A 28 -6.93 -9.08 -6.73
N LYS A 29 -7.80 -8.51 -5.89
CA LYS A 29 -7.34 -7.77 -4.69
C LYS A 29 -6.56 -8.67 -3.72
N LYS A 30 -6.88 -9.97 -3.74
CA LYS A 30 -6.23 -10.97 -2.90
C LYS A 30 -4.83 -11.26 -3.43
N GLU A 31 -4.68 -11.52 -4.72
CA GLU A 31 -3.37 -11.72 -5.36
C GLU A 31 -2.44 -10.52 -5.17
N VAL A 32 -2.94 -9.30 -5.34
CA VAL A 32 -2.15 -8.09 -5.09
C VAL A 32 -1.73 -7.98 -3.63
N ALA A 33 -2.62 -8.35 -2.70
CA ALA A 33 -2.32 -8.30 -1.29
C ALA A 33 -1.27 -9.35 -0.89
N GLU A 34 -1.34 -10.55 -1.46
CA GLU A 34 -0.35 -11.61 -1.25
C GLU A 34 1.01 -11.23 -1.88
N ALA A 35 1.00 -10.73 -3.13
CA ALA A 35 2.21 -10.36 -3.86
C ALA A 35 2.98 -9.16 -3.27
N LEU A 36 2.31 -8.31 -2.49
CA LEU A 36 2.89 -7.11 -1.86
C LEU A 36 2.86 -7.17 -0.33
N GLU A 37 2.54 -8.34 0.23
CA GLU A 37 2.43 -8.57 1.68
C GLU A 37 1.54 -7.54 2.40
N ILE A 38 0.47 -7.10 1.71
CA ILE A 38 -0.48 -6.14 2.25
C ILE A 38 -1.44 -6.87 3.19
N SER A 39 -1.24 -6.68 4.48
CA SER A 39 -2.06 -7.36 5.50
C SER A 39 -3.53 -6.92 5.52
N ASP A 40 -3.86 -5.76 4.93
CA ASP A 40 -5.24 -5.25 4.90
C ASP A 40 -5.69 -4.90 3.47
N ILE A 41 -6.60 -5.70 2.94
CA ILE A 41 -7.22 -5.49 1.61
C ILE A 41 -8.04 -4.18 1.58
N GLY A 42 -8.51 -3.70 2.73
CA GLY A 42 -9.19 -2.41 2.85
C GLY A 42 -8.33 -1.24 2.36
N ARG A 43 -7.04 -1.22 2.71
CA ARG A 43 -6.05 -0.24 2.23
C ARG A 43 -5.99 -0.20 0.70
N LEU A 44 -6.01 -1.36 0.04
CA LEU A 44 -5.99 -1.44 -1.42
C LEU A 44 -7.26 -0.81 -2.05
N LYS A 45 -8.43 -0.97 -1.42
CA LYS A 45 -9.66 -0.29 -1.88
C LYS A 45 -9.53 1.23 -1.80
N VAL A 46 -8.95 1.74 -0.71
CA VAL A 46 -8.73 3.18 -0.50
C VAL A 46 -7.74 3.73 -1.54
N TRP A 47 -6.65 3.02 -1.81
CA TRP A 47 -5.67 3.41 -2.83
C TRP A 47 -6.30 3.46 -4.22
N MET A 48 -7.06 2.42 -4.61
CA MET A 48 -7.77 2.39 -5.89
C MET A 48 -8.79 3.53 -6.01
N ARG A 49 -9.49 3.88 -4.93
CA ARG A 49 -10.42 5.01 -4.93
C ARG A 49 -9.68 6.32 -5.18
N LYS A 50 -8.64 6.58 -4.38
CA LYS A 50 -7.78 7.78 -4.51
C LYS A 50 -7.13 7.89 -5.88
N TYR A 51 -6.69 6.77 -6.45
CA TYR A 51 -6.12 6.73 -7.79
C TYR A 51 -7.14 7.09 -8.87
N ARG A 52 -8.40 6.66 -8.73
CA ARG A 52 -9.46 7.05 -9.68
C ARG A 52 -9.83 8.53 -9.56
N GLU A 53 -9.77 9.09 -8.36
CA GLU A 53 -10.14 10.49 -8.09
C GLU A 53 -9.03 11.49 -8.48
N HIS A 54 -7.76 11.14 -8.24
CA HIS A 54 -6.62 12.07 -8.34
C HIS A 54 -5.40 11.48 -9.05
N GLY A 55 -5.50 10.30 -9.66
CA GLY A 55 -4.35 9.61 -10.25
C GLY A 55 -3.29 9.24 -9.22
N GLU A 56 -2.03 9.22 -9.65
CA GLU A 56 -0.88 8.88 -8.79
C GLU A 56 -0.73 9.84 -7.60
N GLU A 57 -1.09 11.11 -7.78
CA GLU A 57 -1.02 12.11 -6.71
C GLU A 57 -1.93 11.78 -5.53
N GLY A 58 -3.03 11.05 -5.79
CA GLY A 58 -3.94 10.58 -4.75
C GLY A 58 -3.31 9.57 -3.78
N LEU A 59 -2.28 8.83 -4.23
CA LEU A 59 -1.58 7.81 -3.43
C LEU A 59 -0.53 8.42 -2.49
N ILE A 60 -0.10 9.66 -2.78
CA ILE A 60 0.84 10.41 -1.96
C ILE A 60 0.14 10.77 -0.64
N ASP A 61 0.73 10.34 0.47
CA ASP A 61 0.21 10.69 1.78
C ASP A 61 0.56 12.14 2.10
N ARG A 62 -0.40 13.05 1.89
CA ARG A 62 -0.21 14.49 2.15
C ARG A 62 -0.24 14.83 3.64
N ARG A 63 -0.52 13.87 4.54
CA ARG A 63 -0.61 14.13 5.99
C ARG A 63 0.76 14.15 6.66
N ARG A 64 1.80 13.61 6.02
CA ARG A 64 3.15 13.57 6.58
C ARG A 64 4.14 14.36 5.72
N ARG A 65 4.21 15.68 5.94
CA ARG A 65 5.39 16.49 5.58
C ARG A 65 6.45 16.30 6.66
N SER A 66 6.94 15.09 6.85
CA SER A 66 8.12 14.75 7.66
C SER A 66 8.20 13.23 7.75
N GLU A 67 9.40 12.68 7.63
CA GLU A 67 9.76 11.31 8.02
C GLU A 67 9.41 10.20 7.01
N LEU A 68 10.41 9.99 6.15
CA LEU A 68 10.70 8.82 5.33
C LEU A 68 10.30 7.50 6.02
N PRO A 69 9.66 6.54 5.32
CA PRO A 69 9.54 5.19 5.83
C PRO A 69 10.83 4.41 5.59
N ASP A 70 11.28 3.79 6.67
CA ASP A 70 12.36 2.81 6.78
C ASP A 70 12.33 1.78 5.63
N LYS A 71 13.49 1.62 5.00
CA LYS A 71 13.81 0.49 4.14
C LYS A 71 13.95 -0.73 5.06
N ASN A 72 12.97 -1.63 5.13
CA ASN A 72 13.18 -3.09 5.18
C ASN A 72 11.86 -3.83 5.46
N SER A 73 11.32 -4.49 4.45
CA SER A 73 10.63 -5.78 4.61
C SER A 73 10.65 -6.45 3.24
N VAL A 74 11.86 -6.64 2.70
CA VAL A 74 12.07 -7.68 1.70
C VAL A 74 12.29 -8.94 2.50
N ASN A 75 11.24 -9.75 2.63
CA ASN A 75 11.39 -11.08 3.19
C ASN A 75 12.29 -11.88 2.25
N GLU A 76 13.43 -12.26 2.82
CA GLU A 76 14.36 -13.27 2.35
C GLU A 76 13.60 -14.57 2.09
N ALA A 77 13.41 -14.87 0.80
CA ALA A 77 13.03 -16.19 0.32
C ALA A 77 13.79 -16.43 -0.99
N VAL A 78 15.09 -16.68 -0.87
CA VAL A 78 15.87 -17.35 -1.91
C VAL A 78 16.53 -18.57 -1.26
N GLU A 79 16.08 -19.73 -1.77
CA GLU A 79 16.60 -21.11 -1.68
C GLU A 79 17.45 -21.56 -0.48
#